data_AF-A0A845T0N6-F1
#
_entry.id   AF-A0A845T0N6-F1
#
_cell.length_a   1.000
_cell.length_b   1.000
_cell.length_c   1.000
_cell.angle_alpha   90.00
_cell.angle_beta   90.00
_cell.angle_gamma   90.00
#
_symmetry.space_group_name_H-M   'P 1'
#
loop_
_entity.id
_entity.type
_entity.pdbx_description
1 polymer ?
#
loop_
_entity_poly.entity_id
_entity_poly.type
_entity_poly.pdbx_seq_one_letter_code
_entity_poly.pdbx_strand_id
1 'polypeptide(L)'
;MNMANPNLLNKLYQRMSAEQEQYRKWLLGQPLGDILNHAAEYTVREDIVMEMSALELPEAQAKALLKSKTPLADVYKEWNKTETHHMEDLRDVIEARADAVIRAEKERSQREGR
;
A
#
# COMPACT_ATOMS: atom_id res chain seq x y z
N MET A 1 26.39 -17.54 -2.84
CA MET A 1 25.05 -16.98 -3.10
C MET A 1 24.06 -17.74 -2.24
N ASN A 2 23.33 -17.07 -1.34
CA ASN A 2 22.23 -17.73 -0.62
C ASN A 2 21.11 -17.97 -1.61
N MET A 3 20.89 -19.23 -1.98
CA MET A 3 19.81 -19.60 -2.89
C MET A 3 18.45 -19.38 -2.23
N ALA A 4 17.47 -18.98 -3.03
CA ALA A 4 16.08 -18.97 -2.62
C ALA A 4 15.63 -20.41 -2.30
N ASN A 5 14.74 -20.55 -1.32
CA ASN A 5 14.18 -21.83 -0.92
C ASN A 5 12.66 -21.79 -1.18
N PRO A 6 12.18 -22.38 -2.28
CA PRO A 6 10.78 -22.29 -2.69
C PRO A 6 9.79 -22.75 -1.61
N ASN A 7 10.17 -23.72 -0.78
CA ASN A 7 9.32 -24.19 0.32
C ASN A 7 9.16 -23.14 1.42
N LEU A 8 10.23 -22.38 1.73
CA LEU A 8 10.16 -21.31 2.72
C LEU A 8 9.39 -20.10 2.19
N LEU A 9 9.53 -19.77 0.90
CA LEU A 9 8.78 -18.69 0.26
C LEU A 9 7.28 -19.03 0.21
N ASN A 10 6.92 -20.25 -0.20
CA ASN A 10 5.53 -20.71 -0.17
C ASN A 10 4.95 -20.67 1.25
N LYS A 11 5.71 -21.12 2.26
CA LYS A 11 5.27 -21.05 3.66
C LYS A 11 5.06 -19.61 4.12
N LEU A 12 5.93 -18.68 3.72
CA LEU A 12 5.82 -17.27 4.07
C LEU A 12 4.58 -16.64 3.40
N TYR A 13 4.40 -16.89 2.10
CA TYR A 13 3.22 -16.48 1.34
C TYR A 13 1.94 -16.96 2.02
N GLN A 14 1.81 -18.28 2.28
CA GLN A 14 0.64 -18.85 2.96
C GLN A 14 0.37 -18.20 4.32
N ARG A 15 1.42 -17.89 5.08
CA ARG A 15 1.29 -17.23 6.39
C ARG A 15 0.76 -15.80 6.25
N MET A 16 1.28 -15.02 5.31
CA MET A 16 0.83 -13.65 5.06
C MET A 16 -0.58 -13.62 4.48
N SER A 17 -0.93 -14.54 3.57
CA SER A 17 -2.30 -14.69 3.07
C SER A 17 -3.29 -15.05 4.19
N ALA A 18 -2.92 -15.96 5.09
CA ALA A 18 -3.77 -16.32 6.24
C ALA A 18 -3.94 -15.15 7.22
N GLU A 19 -2.89 -14.36 7.44
CA GLU A 19 -2.96 -13.13 8.23
C GLU A 19 -3.88 -12.09 7.59
N GLN A 20 -3.79 -11.92 6.26
CA GLN A 20 -4.68 -11.00 5.52
C GLN A 20 -6.13 -11.43 5.59
N GLU A 21 -6.42 -12.73 5.48
CA GLU A 21 -7.78 -13.25 5.61
C GLU A 21 -8.35 -13.03 7.03
N GLN A 22 -7.52 -13.14 8.06
CA GLN A 22 -7.92 -12.80 9.43
C GLN A 22 -8.23 -11.30 9.57
N TYR A 23 -7.37 -10.45 9.00
CA TYR A 23 -7.59 -9.00 8.98
C TYR A 23 -8.87 -8.63 8.22
N ARG A 24 -9.11 -9.22 7.05
CA ARG A 24 -10.34 -9.05 6.25
C ARG A 24 -11.59 -9.41 7.05
N LYS A 25 -11.59 -10.57 7.73
CA LYS A 25 -12.73 -11.01 8.56
C LYS A 25 -13.01 -10.04 9.71
N TRP A 26 -11.96 -9.54 10.36
CA TRP A 26 -12.09 -8.52 11.39
C TRP A 26 -12.65 -7.21 10.83
N LEU A 27 -12.10 -6.76 9.69
CA LEU A 27 -12.48 -5.50 9.05
C LEU A 27 -13.95 -5.49 8.62
N LEU A 28 -14.43 -6.59 8.04
CA LEU A 28 -15.84 -6.76 7.65
C LEU A 28 -16.82 -6.72 8.84
N GLY A 29 -16.33 -6.89 10.07
CA GLY A 29 -17.12 -6.75 11.30
C GLY A 29 -17.12 -5.35 11.90
N GLN A 30 -16.39 -4.39 11.32
CA GLN A 30 -16.27 -3.03 11.86
C GLN A 30 -17.42 -2.11 11.38
N PRO A 31 -17.71 -1.00 12.09
CA PRO A 31 -18.55 0.08 11.58
C PRO A 31 -18.04 0.65 10.26
N LEU A 32 -18.93 1.20 9.43
CA LEU A 32 -18.58 1.76 8.11
C LEU A 32 -17.46 2.81 8.17
N GLY A 33 -17.47 3.67 9.20
CA GLY A 33 -16.43 4.68 9.38
C GLY A 33 -15.03 4.06 9.58
N ASP A 34 -14.95 2.99 10.36
CA ASP A 34 -13.70 2.28 10.61
C ASP A 34 -13.25 1.49 9.38
N ILE A 35 -14.18 0.93 8.61
CA ILE A 35 -13.87 0.30 7.32
C ILE A 35 -13.19 1.30 6.38
N LEU A 36 -13.70 2.54 6.31
CA LEU A 36 -13.10 3.59 5.48
C LEU A 36 -11.70 3.99 5.97
N ASN A 37 -11.50 4.08 7.28
CA ASN A 37 -10.20 4.40 7.87
C ASN A 37 -9.12 3.36 7.55
N HIS A 38 -9.51 2.10 7.36
CA HIS A 38 -8.60 0.98 7.09
C HIS A 38 -8.54 0.55 5.61
N ALA A 39 -9.29 1.19 4.72
CA ALA A 39 -9.37 0.78 3.31
C ALA A 39 -8.01 0.87 2.58
N ALA A 40 -7.23 1.92 2.87
CA ALA A 40 -5.89 2.08 2.30
C ALA A 40 -4.93 1.01 2.83
N GLU A 41 -4.88 0.78 4.15
CA GLU A 41 -4.09 -0.29 4.76
C GLU A 41 -4.45 -1.65 4.14
N TYR A 42 -5.75 -1.96 4.08
CA TYR A 42 -6.23 -3.21 3.53
C TYR A 42 -5.72 -3.45 2.11
N THR A 43 -5.78 -2.43 1.26
CA THR A 43 -5.36 -2.51 -0.15
C THR A 43 -3.85 -2.77 -0.25
N VAL A 44 -3.04 -2.00 0.48
CA VAL A 44 -1.57 -2.19 0.48
C VAL A 44 -1.17 -3.57 1.02
N ARG A 45 -1.90 -4.08 2.01
CA ARG A 45 -1.66 -5.44 2.52
C ARG A 45 -1.94 -6.52 1.45
N GLU A 46 -2.98 -6.35 0.62
CA GLU A 46 -3.22 -7.24 -0.53
C GLU A 46 -2.08 -7.14 -1.55
N ASP A 47 -1.58 -5.94 -1.85
CA ASP A 47 -0.46 -5.74 -2.78
C ASP A 47 0.83 -6.40 -2.27
N ILE A 48 1.13 -6.31 -0.97
CA ILE A 48 2.28 -7.01 -0.35
C ILE A 48 2.13 -8.53 -0.49
N VAL A 49 0.93 -9.08 -0.28
CA VAL A 49 0.67 -10.53 -0.45
C VAL A 49 0.82 -10.94 -1.91
N MET A 50 0.32 -10.12 -2.84
CA MET A 50 0.46 -10.34 -4.28
C MET A 50 1.94 -10.38 -4.67
N GLU A 51 2.73 -9.41 -4.22
CA GLU A 51 4.15 -9.37 -4.53
C GLU A 51 4.90 -10.55 -3.92
N MET A 52 4.55 -10.98 -2.70
CA MET A 52 5.14 -12.19 -2.11
C MET A 52 4.85 -13.49 -2.88
N SER A 53 3.88 -13.50 -3.79
CA SER A 53 3.65 -14.68 -4.65
C SER A 53 4.70 -14.84 -5.75
N ALA A 54 5.35 -13.74 -6.16
CA ALA A 54 6.35 -13.70 -7.23
C ALA A 54 7.77 -13.40 -6.71
N LEU A 55 7.89 -12.74 -5.56
CA LEU A 55 9.16 -12.29 -5.00
C LEU A 55 10.06 -13.46 -4.59
N GLU A 56 11.30 -13.45 -5.11
CA GLU A 56 12.36 -14.35 -4.64
C GLU A 56 13.16 -13.69 -3.50
N LEU A 57 13.23 -14.36 -2.35
CA LEU A 57 14.05 -13.92 -1.23
C LEU A 57 15.16 -14.95 -0.93
N PRO A 58 16.38 -14.49 -0.56
CA PRO A 58 17.37 -15.34 0.08
C PRO A 58 16.78 -16.08 1.28
N GLU A 59 17.16 -17.33 1.46
CA GLU A 59 16.65 -18.18 2.55
C GLU A 59 16.72 -17.51 3.94
N ALA A 60 17.80 -16.77 4.22
CA ALA A 60 17.97 -16.06 5.49
C ALA A 60 16.89 -15.00 5.74
N GLN A 61 16.45 -14.29 4.70
CA GLN A 61 15.40 -13.27 4.79
C GLN A 61 14.03 -13.92 4.99
N ALA A 62 13.71 -14.97 4.22
CA ALA A 62 12.47 -15.73 4.39
C ALA A 62 12.36 -16.31 5.83
N LYS A 63 13.47 -16.86 6.35
CA LYS A 63 13.54 -17.34 7.75
C LYS A 63 13.35 -16.22 8.76
N ALA A 64 13.88 -15.03 8.51
CA ALA A 64 13.72 -13.89 9.41
C ALA A 64 12.26 -13.44 9.48
N LEU A 65 11.59 -13.28 8.33
CA LEU A 65 10.17 -12.91 8.27
C LEU A 65 9.27 -13.98 8.90
N LEU A 66 9.56 -15.26 8.68
CA LEU A 66 8.80 -16.38 9.27
C LEU A 66 8.87 -16.46 10.80
N LYS A 67 9.84 -15.80 11.45
CA LYS A 67 9.91 -15.69 12.92
C LYS A 67 8.89 -14.69 13.46
N SER A 68 8.43 -13.73 12.66
CA SER A 68 7.38 -12.82 13.08
C SER A 68 6.06 -13.56 13.28
N LYS A 69 5.28 -13.11 14.28
CA LYS A 69 3.92 -13.58 14.47
C LYS A 69 2.98 -13.02 13.40
N THR A 70 3.24 -11.79 12.97
CA THR A 70 2.43 -10.96 12.06
C THR A 70 3.30 -10.39 10.92
N PRO A 71 3.92 -11.26 10.10
CA PRO A 71 4.86 -10.80 9.07
C PRO A 71 4.26 -9.80 8.07
N LEU A 72 2.96 -9.90 7.76
CA LEU A 72 2.33 -8.96 6.83
C LEU A 72 2.15 -7.58 7.45
N ALA A 73 1.65 -7.50 8.68
CA ALA A 73 1.53 -6.25 9.40
C ALA A 73 2.89 -5.57 9.63
N ASP A 74 3.94 -6.36 9.89
CA ASP A 74 5.28 -5.82 10.08
C ASP A 74 5.83 -5.19 8.79
N VAL A 75 5.66 -5.85 7.64
CA VAL A 75 6.06 -5.31 6.33
C VAL A 75 5.24 -4.05 6.00
N TYR A 76 3.91 -4.07 6.20
CA TYR A 76 3.07 -2.89 6.02
C TYR A 76 3.54 -1.72 6.89
N LYS A 77 3.88 -1.96 8.16
CA LYS A 77 4.37 -0.93 9.07
C LYS A 77 5.68 -0.31 8.61
N GLU A 78 6.60 -1.09 8.05
CA GLU A 78 7.83 -0.54 7.48
C GLU A 78 7.57 0.26 6.20
N TRP A 79 6.70 -0.24 5.31
CA TRP A 79 6.28 0.49 4.10
C TRP A 79 5.58 1.81 4.42
N ASN A 80 4.71 1.83 5.43
CA ASN A 80 3.95 3.03 5.80
C ASN A 80 4.85 4.17 6.33
N LYS A 81 6.10 3.88 6.73
CA LYS A 81 7.09 4.92 7.06
C LYS A 81 7.70 5.56 5.82
N THR A 82 7.73 4.85 4.70
CA THR A 82 8.32 5.32 3.43
C THR A 82 7.30 6.07 2.57
N GLU A 83 6.01 5.93 2.86
CA GLU A 83 4.90 6.53 2.09
C GLU A 83 4.75 8.06 2.26
N THR A 84 5.73 8.74 2.87
CA THR A 84 5.68 10.20 3.07
C THR A 84 5.62 10.97 1.75
N HIS A 85 6.19 10.44 0.67
CA HIS A 85 6.21 11.08 -0.63
C HIS A 85 4.85 11.12 -1.33
N HIS A 86 3.95 10.15 -1.09
CA HIS A 86 2.64 10.14 -1.73
C HIS A 86 1.79 11.38 -1.38
N MET A 87 1.87 11.83 -0.12
CA MET A 87 1.18 13.04 0.31
C MET A 87 1.84 14.32 -0.21
N GLU A 88 3.13 14.28 -0.58
CA GLU A 88 3.82 15.38 -1.27
C GLU A 88 3.38 15.41 -2.73
N ASP A 89 3.39 14.27 -3.43
CA ASP A 89 2.90 14.14 -4.81
C ASP A 89 1.45 14.61 -4.94
N LEU A 90 0.59 14.24 -3.99
CA LEU A 90 -0.80 14.69 -3.96
C LEU A 90 -0.92 16.21 -3.80
N ARG A 91 -0.06 16.83 -2.97
CA ARG A 91 -0.04 18.29 -2.82
C ARG A 91 0.36 18.96 -4.13
N ASP A 92 1.42 18.49 -4.77
CA ASP A 92 1.90 19.02 -6.05
C ASP A 92 0.82 18.91 -7.13
N VAL A 93 0.10 17.78 -7.19
CA VAL A 93 -1.01 17.59 -8.14
C VAL A 93 -2.16 18.54 -7.86
N ILE A 94 -2.52 18.77 -6.59
CA ILE A 94 -3.57 19.71 -6.20
C ILE A 94 -3.18 21.14 -6.61
N GLU A 95 -1.95 21.56 -6.32
CA GLU A 95 -1.44 22.89 -6.65
C GLU A 95 -1.41 23.11 -8.16
N ALA A 96 -0.84 22.16 -8.92
CA ALA A 96 -0.82 22.23 -10.38
C ALA A 96 -2.23 22.28 -10.99
N ARG A 97 -3.19 21.55 -10.40
CA ARG A 97 -4.58 21.59 -10.85
C ARG A 97 -5.23 22.95 -10.57
N ALA A 98 -4.98 23.52 -9.39
CA ALA A 98 -5.49 24.84 -9.02
C ALA A 98 -4.97 25.93 -9.98
N ASP A 99 -3.66 25.91 -10.27
CA ASP A 99 -3.04 26.85 -11.22
C ASP A 99 -3.64 26.74 -12.62
N ALA A 100 -3.89 25.51 -13.08
CA ALA A 100 -4.53 25.27 -14.38
C ALA A 100 -5.96 25.84 -14.44
N VAL A 101 -6.73 25.74 -13.36
CA VAL A 101 -8.07 26.31 -13.26
C VAL A 101 -8.01 27.84 -13.30
N ILE A 102 -7.13 28.46 -12.51
CA ILE A 102 -6.95 29.92 -12.48
C ILE A 102 -6.57 30.46 -13.86
N ARG A 103 -5.66 29.79 -14.56
CA ARG A 103 -5.26 30.20 -15.91
C ARG A 103 -6.43 30.14 -16.90
N ALA A 104 -7.23 29.06 -16.85
CA ALA A 104 -8.40 28.90 -17.72
C ALA A 104 -9.46 29.98 -17.48
N GLU A 105 -9.70 30.36 -16.21
CA GLU A 105 -10.64 31.43 -15.85
C GLU A 105 -10.19 32.81 -16.34
N LYS A 106 -8.89 33.11 -16.24
CA LYS A 106 -8.30 34.35 -16.78
C LYS A 106 -8.44 34.43 -18.30
N GLU A 107 -8.12 33.35 -19.01
CA GLU A 107 -8.26 33.29 -20.48
C GLU A 107 -9.72 33.45 -20.93
N ARG A 108 -10.66 32.85 -20.20
CA ARG A 108 -12.09 32.98 -20.50
C ARG A 108 -12.58 34.41 -20.31
N SER A 109 -12.26 35.03 -19.17
CA SER A 109 -12.62 36.42 -18.89
C SER A 109 -12.08 37.40 -19.94
N GLN A 110 -10.87 37.15 -20.46
CA GLN A 110 -10.27 37.97 -21.53
C GLN A 110 -10.94 37.80 -22.89
N ARG A 111 -11.57 36.65 -23.17
CA ARG A 111 -12.30 36.39 -24.42
C ARG A 111 -13.71 36.97 -24.38
N GLU A 112 -14.39 36.92 -23.23
CA GLU A 112 -15.75 37.45 -23.06
C GLU A 112 -15.79 38.99 -22.95
N GLY A 113 -14.67 39.63 -22.62
CA GLY A 113 -14.52 41.10 -22.61
C GLY A 113 -14.11 41.73 -23.94
N ARG A 114 -13.98 40.94 -25.02
CA ARG A 114 -13.71 41.41 -26.40
C ARG A 114 -14.99 41.34 -27.23
#